data_AF-A0A182UMN6-F1
#
_entry.id   AF-A0A182UMN6-F1
#
_cell.length_a   1.000
_cell.length_b   1.000
_cell.length_c   1.000
_cell.angle_alpha   90.00
_cell.angle_beta   90.00
_cell.angle_gamma   90.00
#
_symmetry.space_group_name_H-M   'P 1'
#
loop_
_entity.id
_entity.type
_entity.pdbx_description
1 polymer ?
#
loop_
_entity_poly.entity_id
_entity_poly.type
_entity_poly.pdbx_seq_one_letter_code
_entity_poly.pdbx_strand_id
1 'polypeptide(L)'
;MVQQQSCPTSTAEPPAAIPQTCIRQGCNNLAIENPDWEDEYCSQECVVAHCRAVFATFQEDCLKGNAPPQPPQQQSYPAVK
;
A
#
# COMPACT_ATOMS: atom_id res chain seq x y z
N MET A 1 -39.70 -15.88 -18.68
CA MET A 1 -38.40 -16.29 -19.25
C MET A 1 -37.55 -15.07 -19.63
N VAL A 2 -37.45 -14.07 -18.75
CA VAL A 2 -36.69 -12.84 -18.98
C VAL A 2 -35.31 -12.95 -18.35
N GLN A 3 -34.26 -12.75 -19.16
CA GLN A 3 -33.06 -11.91 -18.99
C GLN A 3 -31.87 -12.56 -19.75
N GLN A 4 -31.65 -12.20 -21.02
CA GLN A 4 -30.85 -11.07 -21.55
C GLN A 4 -29.38 -11.44 -21.86
N GLN A 5 -28.93 -10.93 -23.02
CA GLN A 5 -27.66 -11.18 -23.68
C GLN A 5 -26.43 -10.61 -22.97
N SER A 6 -25.33 -11.36 -23.13
CA SER A 6 -23.94 -11.01 -23.44
C SER A 6 -23.46 -9.55 -23.34
N CYS A 7 -22.31 -9.36 -22.68
CA CYS A 7 -21.27 -8.43 -23.09
C CYS A 7 -19.86 -9.05 -22.84
N PRO A 8 -19.00 -9.17 -23.87
CA PRO A 8 -17.57 -9.31 -23.64
C PRO A 8 -17.02 -7.90 -23.38
N THR A 9 -16.76 -7.57 -22.13
CA THR A 9 -16.09 -6.30 -21.81
C THR A 9 -14.61 -6.45 -22.15
N SER A 10 -14.28 -6.15 -23.40
CA SER A 10 -12.96 -5.63 -23.76
C SER A 10 -12.88 -4.23 -23.14
N THR A 11 -12.25 -4.11 -21.98
CA THR A 11 -11.93 -2.82 -21.36
C THR A 11 -10.42 -2.69 -21.36
N ALA A 12 -9.99 -1.70 -22.14
CA ALA A 12 -8.65 -1.15 -22.30
C ALA A 12 -7.58 -1.72 -21.37
N GLU A 13 -6.56 -2.34 -21.96
CA GLU A 13 -5.26 -2.50 -21.31
C GLU A 13 -4.79 -1.12 -20.83
N PRO A 14 -4.68 -0.88 -19.51
CA PRO A 14 -3.93 0.28 -19.03
C PRO A 14 -2.48 0.13 -19.53
N PRO A 15 -1.73 1.24 -19.72
CA PRO A 15 -0.31 1.14 -20.07
C PRO A 15 0.33 0.20 -19.07
N ALA A 16 0.89 -0.91 -19.57
CA ALA A 16 1.42 -2.00 -18.75
C ALA A 16 2.26 -1.39 -17.62
N ALA A 17 1.67 -1.30 -16.43
CA ALA A 17 2.37 -0.84 -15.26
C ALA A 17 3.50 -1.84 -15.10
N ILE A 18 4.74 -1.38 -15.24
CA ILE A 18 5.89 -2.26 -15.12
C ILE A 18 5.73 -2.96 -13.78
N PRO A 19 5.63 -4.30 -13.72
CA PRO A 19 5.34 -4.97 -12.46
C PRO A 19 6.45 -4.63 -11.47
N GLN A 20 6.08 -3.86 -10.44
CA GLN A 20 7.01 -3.41 -9.42
C GLN A 20 7.41 -4.64 -8.60
N THR A 21 8.66 -4.75 -8.15
CA THR A 21 8.99 -5.71 -7.09
C THR A 21 8.51 -5.17 -5.75
N CYS A 22 8.03 -6.06 -4.88
CA CYS A 22 7.59 -5.69 -3.53
C CYS A 22 8.68 -4.91 -2.79
N ILE A 23 8.34 -3.75 -2.24
CA ILE A 23 9.31 -2.86 -1.59
C ILE A 23 9.82 -3.37 -0.23
N ARG A 24 9.18 -4.42 0.31
CA ARG A 24 9.60 -5.03 1.57
C ARG A 24 11.00 -5.60 1.43
N GLN A 25 11.89 -5.19 2.32
CA GLN A 25 13.27 -5.69 2.40
C GLN A 25 13.28 -7.23 2.49
N GLY A 26 13.99 -7.87 1.56
CA GLY A 26 14.08 -9.33 1.49
C GLY A 26 12.88 -10.04 0.86
N CYS A 27 11.97 -9.30 0.20
CA CYS A 27 10.90 -9.89 -0.63
C CYS A 27 11.28 -9.79 -2.12
N ASN A 28 11.23 -10.92 -2.84
CA ASN A 28 11.47 -10.96 -4.30
C ASN A 28 10.19 -11.19 -5.11
N ASN A 29 9.03 -11.20 -4.46
CA ASN A 29 7.76 -11.33 -5.15
C ASN A 29 7.41 -10.03 -5.89
N LEU A 30 6.69 -10.17 -7.01
CA LEU A 30 6.10 -9.03 -7.70
C LEU A 30 5.01 -8.42 -6.83
N ALA A 31 4.96 -7.10 -6.81
CA ALA A 31 3.86 -6.37 -6.22
C ALA A 31 2.59 -6.62 -7.02
N ILE A 32 1.46 -6.64 -6.32
CA ILE A 32 0.16 -6.91 -6.91
C ILE A 32 -0.61 -5.61 -7.05
N GLU A 33 -1.42 -5.52 -8.11
CA GLU A 33 -2.35 -4.40 -8.27
C GLU A 33 -3.34 -4.37 -7.10
N ASN A 34 -3.35 -3.27 -6.36
CA ASN A 34 -4.30 -3.07 -5.28
C ASN A 34 -4.49 -1.58 -4.95
N PRO A 35 -5.75 -1.09 -4.95
CA PRO A 35 -6.05 0.31 -4.68
C PRO A 35 -5.84 0.72 -3.21
N ASP A 36 -5.74 -0.21 -2.26
CA ASP A 36 -5.44 0.14 -0.86
C ASP A 36 -3.95 0.44 -0.62
N TRP A 37 -3.04 0.01 -1.51
CA TRP A 37 -1.60 0.12 -1.29
C TRP A 37 -0.74 0.46 -2.52
N GLU A 38 -1.31 1.24 -3.47
CA GLU A 38 -0.62 1.82 -4.64
C GLU A 38 0.29 0.83 -5.39
N ASP A 39 -0.10 -0.44 -5.40
CA ASP A 39 0.63 -1.52 -6.09
C ASP A 39 2.08 -1.74 -5.61
N GLU A 40 2.43 -1.38 -4.35
CA GLU A 40 3.82 -1.44 -3.84
C GLU A 40 4.18 -2.79 -3.17
N TYR A 41 3.17 -3.59 -2.83
CA TYR A 41 3.33 -4.81 -2.02
C TYR A 41 2.75 -6.04 -2.71
N CYS A 42 3.37 -7.20 -2.49
CA CYS A 42 2.86 -8.48 -3.02
C CYS A 42 1.74 -9.09 -2.19
N SER A 43 1.51 -8.60 -0.97
CA SER A 43 0.54 -9.13 -0.02
C SER A 43 0.33 -8.18 1.16
N GLN A 44 -0.85 -8.27 1.80
CA GLN A 44 -1.14 -7.55 3.04
C GLN A 44 -0.14 -7.87 4.16
N GLU A 45 0.38 -9.09 4.22
CA GLU A 45 1.41 -9.46 5.21
C GLU A 45 2.67 -8.61 5.04
N CYS A 46 3.08 -8.34 3.81
CA CYS A 46 4.23 -7.49 3.52
C CYS A 46 3.97 -6.02 3.89
N VAL A 47 2.74 -5.52 3.70
CA VAL A 47 2.32 -4.18 4.15
C VAL A 47 2.47 -4.06 5.67
N VAL A 48 1.84 -4.97 6.42
CA VAL A 48 1.84 -4.95 7.90
C VAL A 48 3.27 -5.09 8.45
N ALA A 49 4.09 -5.96 7.86
CA ALA A 49 5.49 -6.11 8.24
C ALA A 49 6.28 -4.81 8.02
N HIS A 50 6.06 -4.11 6.90
CA HIS A 50 6.69 -2.83 6.61
C HIS A 50 6.26 -1.74 7.61
N CYS A 51 4.96 -1.60 7.88
CA CYS A 51 4.45 -0.63 8.84
C CYS A 51 5.07 -0.80 10.23
N ARG A 52 5.24 -2.05 10.68
CA ARG A 52 5.90 -2.36 11.96
C ARG A 52 7.37 -1.94 11.98
N ALA A 53 8.11 -2.18 10.89
CA ALA A 53 9.52 -1.81 10.79
C ALA A 53 9.72 -0.29 10.78
N VAL A 54 8.91 0.43 10.01
CA VAL A 54 8.92 1.90 9.97
C VAL A 54 8.56 2.46 11.35
N PHE A 55 7.52 1.93 11.99
CA PHE A 55 7.10 2.37 13.31
C PHE A 55 8.14 2.06 14.41
N ALA A 56 8.83 0.93 14.34
CA ALA A 56 9.92 0.60 15.25
C ALA A 56 11.08 1.60 15.11
N THR A 57 11.50 1.86 13.87
CA THR A 57 12.55 2.84 13.56
C THR A 57 12.17 4.22 14.06
N PHE A 58 10.92 4.63 13.84
CA PHE A 58 10.37 5.89 14.35
C PHE A 58 10.41 5.97 15.88
N GLN A 59 9.99 4.92 16.59
CA GLN A 59 10.06 4.88 18.06
C GLN A 59 11.48 5.05 18.58
N GLU A 60 12.45 4.36 17.98
CA GLU A 60 13.86 4.48 18.34
C GLU A 60 14.39 5.90 18.12
N ASP A 61 13.99 6.53 17.02
CA ASP A 61 14.40 7.88 16.66
C ASP A 61 13.82 8.95 17.62
N CYS A 62 12.56 8.80 18.03
CA CYS A 62 11.96 9.61 19.09
C CYS A 62 12.70 9.46 20.42
N LEU A 63 13.13 8.25 20.79
CA LEU A 63 13.94 8.02 22.00
C LEU A 63 15.30 8.72 21.93
N LYS A 64 15.88 8.80 20.73
CA LYS A 64 17.18 9.45 20.48
C LYS A 64 17.08 10.97 20.27
N GLY A 65 15.88 11.54 20.32
CA GLY A 65 15.67 12.98 20.10
C GLY A 65 15.96 13.46 18.67
N ASN A 66 16.03 12.54 17.70
CA ASN A 66 16.24 12.85 16.27
C ASN A 66 14.91 12.99 15.51
N ALA A 67 13.80 13.10 16.25
CA ALA A 67 12.43 12.96 15.76
C ALA A 67 12.26 13.60 14.38
N PRO A 68 11.85 12.85 13.34
CA PRO A 68 11.65 13.42 12.03
C PRO A 68 10.60 14.53 12.13
N PRO A 69 10.74 15.62 11.35
CA PRO A 69 9.68 16.61 11.25
C PRO A 69 8.41 15.86 10.82
N GLN A 70 7.38 15.93 11.66
CA GLN A 70 6.09 15.32 11.34
C GLN A 70 5.66 15.89 9.97
N PRO A 71 5.36 15.05 8.96
CA PRO A 71 4.75 15.56 7.75
C PRO A 71 3.47 16.30 8.17
N PRO A 72 3.12 17.45 7.55
CA PRO A 72 1.86 18.10 7.83
C PRO A 72 0.73 17.08 7.62
N GLN A 73 0.14 16.63 8.72
CA GLN A 73 -0.90 15.61 8.77
C GLN A 73 -2.10 16.07 7.93
N GLN A 74 -2.15 15.68 6.67
CA GLN A 74 -3.36 15.77 5.83
C GLN A 74 -4.15 14.47 5.93
N GLN A 75 -4.49 14.03 7.14
CA GLN A 75 -5.63 13.13 7.32
C GLN A 75 -6.25 13.37 8.70
N SER A 76 -7.39 14.05 8.68
CA SER A 76 -8.24 14.29 9.84
C SER A 76 -8.86 12.97 10.29
N TYR A 77 -8.17 12.21 11.14
CA TYR A 77 -8.81 11.13 11.89
C TYR A 77 -9.65 11.76 13.01
N PRO A 78 -10.97 11.50 13.09
CA PRO A 78 -11.75 12.02 14.21
C PRO A 78 -11.25 11.40 15.51
N ALA A 79 -10.94 12.25 16.49
CA ALA A 79 -10.69 11.81 17.85
C ALA A 79 -11.94 11.05 18.33
N VAL A 80 -11.78 9.74 18.58
CA VAL A 80 -12.79 8.96 19.30
C VAL A 80 -12.93 9.58 20.69
N LYS A 81 -14.11 10.12 20.95
CA LYS A 81 -14.56 10.66 22.22
C LYS A 81 -15.37 9.61 22.95
#